data_AF-A0A973DV41-F1
#
_entry.id   AF-A0A973DV41-F1
#
_cell.length_a   1.000
_cell.length_b   1.000
_cell.length_c   1.000
_cell.angle_alpha   90.00
_cell.angle_beta   90.00
_cell.angle_gamma   90.00
#
_symmetry.space_group_name_H-M   'P 1'
#
loop_
_entity.id
_entity.type
_entity.pdbx_description
1 polymer ?
#
loop_
_entity_poly.entity_id
_entity_poly.type
_entity_poly.pdbx_seq_one_letter_code
_entity_poly.pdbx_strand_id
1 'polypeptide(L)'
;MDVDQFIYWGPNPAMPVACVGVRIDAAQFEQGVNTDALIELALHSERKYGFDTRLSNLPTTSQKAEFIAQWTKETLNYRRGCIDHAKTRLADDRIEICVGFHDPKLAQNTLQACLTIAQTKAQTQLDQIDAWLTKLWLACEAQHPDFQASLLISAARSLGLPANRLIPGQKYWAYGQGINAQVFFETMPASDSALASSIFRDKAIAKAAMASHGLPVLPTHLVSMGDDPANYADRISFPCVVKPNAAGMAKGVTVGVLDVDELTEAVAVAFEVPGTNAVMIEPQQTGTDYRIIAIRGKVVATIKRARTFVEGDGKRTLVALLDALNAKRRGNMVKARYLVPIEDDRNLATCLRRQNVRKDDILEIGQKVYVSLADSRSAGGTVETETRPVHPKTVAMIEGFSTAFGVDAVGFDFLSEDISGDPDGVSCAFIEANTTPGIVAAVSAGWDPDEIGRIVLGPDAKRVPTTVILSKSGSSQTYQAEDGEAVVSSSGIILNTINIRPVGHQGPWAAVRQAETHKGVERLTIFASFEEITTHGFPVDHVDHLRLQDVDLPKDWLDVATAISDCFDHKSSG
;
A
#
# COMPACT_ATOMS: atom_id res chain seq x y z
N MET A 1 -30.76 -18.16 9.96
CA MET A 1 -31.01 -17.17 8.89
C MET A 1 -30.41 -17.78 7.65
N ASP A 2 -31.20 -17.96 6.59
CA ASP A 2 -30.68 -18.51 5.35
C ASP A 2 -29.97 -17.41 4.57
N VAL A 3 -28.73 -17.68 4.16
CA VAL A 3 -27.85 -16.70 3.53
C VAL A 3 -27.43 -17.24 2.18
N ASP A 4 -27.80 -16.54 1.11
CA ASP A 4 -27.35 -16.83 -0.25
C ASP A 4 -26.11 -16.00 -0.56
N GLN A 5 -24.97 -16.64 -0.82
CA GLN A 5 -23.69 -15.97 -1.07
C GLN A 5 -23.41 -15.85 -2.56
N PHE A 6 -22.87 -14.71 -2.99
CA PHE A 6 -22.46 -14.51 -4.38
C PHE A 6 -21.15 -13.72 -4.49
N ILE A 7 -20.53 -13.81 -5.67
CA ILE A 7 -19.31 -13.05 -6.02
C ILE A 7 -19.49 -12.51 -7.44
N TYR A 8 -19.32 -11.19 -7.59
CA TYR A 8 -19.13 -10.54 -8.89
C TYR A 8 -17.66 -10.11 -9.04
N TRP A 9 -17.11 -10.32 -10.23
CA TRP A 9 -15.71 -10.08 -10.57
C TRP A 9 -15.48 -8.76 -11.31
N GLY A 10 -16.52 -7.94 -11.43
CA GLY A 10 -16.47 -6.58 -11.98
C GLY A 10 -17.79 -5.83 -11.73
N PRO A 11 -18.06 -4.75 -12.50
CA PRO A 11 -19.27 -3.97 -12.34
C PRO A 11 -20.55 -4.81 -12.42
N ASN A 12 -21.51 -4.51 -11.55
CA ASN A 12 -22.74 -5.27 -11.38
C ASN A 12 -23.84 -4.39 -10.78
N PRO A 13 -25.11 -4.85 -10.73
CA PRO A 13 -26.22 -4.06 -10.22
C PRO A 13 -26.12 -3.64 -8.75
N ALA A 14 -25.28 -4.30 -7.94
CA ALA A 14 -25.07 -3.94 -6.55
C ALA A 14 -23.94 -2.91 -6.38
N MET A 15 -22.83 -3.07 -7.14
CA MET A 15 -21.67 -2.18 -7.04
C MET A 15 -20.96 -1.96 -8.38
N PRO A 16 -20.35 -0.77 -8.59
CA PRO A 16 -19.58 -0.46 -9.80
C PRO A 16 -18.24 -1.20 -9.87
N VAL A 17 -17.94 -2.06 -8.90
CA VAL A 17 -16.68 -2.80 -8.76
C VAL A 17 -16.96 -4.26 -8.41
N ALA A 18 -15.93 -5.10 -8.56
CA ALA A 18 -15.97 -6.48 -8.08
C ALA A 18 -16.34 -6.55 -6.59
N CYS A 19 -17.17 -7.52 -6.22
CA CYS A 19 -17.68 -7.64 -4.87
C CYS A 19 -18.01 -9.05 -4.43
N VAL A 20 -17.93 -9.26 -3.13
CA VAL A 20 -18.59 -10.39 -2.47
C VAL A 20 -19.88 -9.86 -1.85
N GLY A 21 -20.93 -10.67 -1.85
CA GLY A 21 -22.19 -10.28 -1.26
C GLY A 21 -22.95 -11.43 -0.67
N VAL A 22 -23.90 -11.08 0.20
CA VAL A 22 -24.91 -11.98 0.73
C VAL A 22 -26.30 -11.43 0.42
N ARG A 23 -27.25 -12.32 0.13
CA ARG A 23 -28.68 -12.01 0.05
C ARG A 23 -29.40 -12.71 1.18
N ILE A 24 -30.24 -11.97 1.87
CA ILE A 24 -30.94 -12.44 3.07
C ILE A 24 -32.38 -11.92 3.01
N ASP A 25 -33.36 -12.76 3.29
CA ASP A 25 -34.74 -12.31 3.48
C ASP A 25 -34.81 -11.22 4.58
N ALA A 26 -35.47 -10.11 4.29
CA ALA A 26 -35.47 -8.93 5.16
C ALA A 26 -36.11 -9.22 6.52
N ALA A 27 -37.16 -10.05 6.55
CA ALA A 27 -37.82 -10.43 7.80
C ALA A 27 -36.95 -11.39 8.62
N GLN A 28 -36.30 -12.36 7.98
CA GLN A 28 -35.33 -13.23 8.64
C GLN A 28 -34.13 -12.47 9.19
N PHE A 29 -33.65 -11.47 8.44
CA PHE A 29 -32.55 -10.61 8.89
C PHE A 29 -32.96 -9.81 10.12
N GLU A 30 -34.10 -9.14 10.08
CA GLU A 30 -34.57 -8.32 11.20
C GLU A 30 -34.79 -9.13 12.48
N GLN A 31 -35.31 -10.36 12.36
CA GLN A 31 -35.50 -11.26 13.50
C GLN A 31 -34.21 -11.93 13.98
N GLY A 32 -33.26 -12.16 13.07
CA GLY A 32 -32.05 -12.93 13.35
C GLY A 32 -30.86 -12.09 13.82
N VAL A 33 -30.88 -10.78 13.63
CA VAL A 33 -29.80 -9.87 14.02
C VAL A 33 -30.03 -9.30 15.42
N ASN A 34 -29.10 -9.59 16.32
CA ASN A 34 -28.98 -9.00 17.64
C ASN A 34 -28.27 -7.62 17.56
N THR A 35 -29.04 -6.56 17.76
CA THR A 35 -28.55 -5.17 17.77
C THR A 35 -27.49 -4.94 18.87
N ASP A 36 -27.65 -5.53 20.05
CA ASP A 36 -26.73 -5.32 21.16
C ASP A 36 -25.35 -5.90 20.87
N ALA A 37 -25.29 -7.05 20.19
CA ALA A 37 -24.04 -7.66 19.75
C ALA A 37 -23.28 -6.77 18.74
N LEU A 38 -24.01 -6.11 17.83
CA LEU A 38 -23.41 -5.15 16.88
C LEU A 38 -22.89 -3.90 17.59
N ILE A 39 -23.64 -3.38 18.58
CA ILE A 39 -23.21 -2.21 19.37
C ILE A 39 -21.97 -2.55 20.20
N GLU A 40 -21.93 -3.73 20.84
CA GLU A 40 -20.76 -4.18 21.61
C GLU A 40 -19.52 -4.32 20.70
N LEU A 41 -19.68 -4.94 19.53
CA LEU A 41 -18.63 -5.04 18.52
C LEU A 41 -18.14 -3.68 18.04
N ALA A 42 -19.05 -2.74 17.81
CA ALA A 42 -18.73 -1.39 17.37
C ALA A 42 -17.90 -0.62 18.41
N LEU A 43 -18.37 -0.58 19.66
CA LEU A 43 -17.68 0.11 20.76
C LEU A 43 -16.30 -0.50 21.03
N HIS A 44 -16.19 -1.83 20.94
CA HIS A 44 -14.90 -2.51 21.05
C HIS A 44 -13.97 -2.14 19.89
N SER A 45 -14.48 -2.15 18.66
CA SER A 45 -13.70 -1.85 17.45
C SER A 45 -13.26 -0.39 17.39
N GLU A 46 -14.12 0.55 17.77
CA GLU A 46 -13.79 1.97 17.89
C GLU A 46 -12.70 2.18 18.94
N ARG A 47 -12.89 1.63 20.16
CA ARG A 47 -11.95 1.79 21.27
C ARG A 47 -10.57 1.20 20.97
N LYS A 48 -10.53 -0.02 20.42
CA LYS A 48 -9.28 -0.77 20.26
C LYS A 48 -8.60 -0.48 18.92
N TYR A 49 -9.39 -0.30 17.86
CA TYR A 49 -8.90 -0.23 16.49
C TYR A 49 -9.21 1.09 15.80
N GLY A 50 -9.95 2.02 16.43
CA GLY A 50 -10.26 3.32 15.85
C GLY A 50 -11.15 3.23 14.61
N PHE A 51 -12.00 2.20 14.52
CA PHE A 51 -12.96 2.10 13.42
C PHE A 51 -14.00 3.21 13.54
N ASP A 52 -14.21 3.94 12.44
CA ASP A 52 -15.30 4.94 12.33
C ASP A 52 -16.60 4.22 11.95
N THR A 53 -17.07 3.38 12.86
CA THR A 53 -18.41 2.80 12.77
C THR A 53 -19.34 3.69 13.57
N ARG A 54 -19.73 4.84 13.00
CA ARG A 54 -20.68 5.80 13.64
C ARG A 54 -21.81 5.05 14.33
N LEU A 55 -21.83 4.98 15.65
CA LEU A 55 -22.91 4.29 16.36
C LEU A 55 -23.20 4.88 17.73
N SER A 56 -24.33 5.59 17.79
CA SER A 56 -25.08 5.78 19.04
C SER A 56 -26.48 5.17 18.99
N ASN A 57 -26.94 4.64 17.83
CA ASN A 57 -28.22 3.93 17.67
C ASN A 57 -28.33 3.20 16.30
N LEU A 58 -28.57 1.88 16.29
CA LEU A 58 -28.88 1.03 15.11
C LEU A 58 -30.37 0.61 15.03
N PRO A 59 -31.35 1.53 14.99
CA PRO A 59 -32.75 1.15 15.15
C PRO A 59 -33.33 0.41 13.95
N THR A 60 -32.79 0.60 12.74
CA THR A 60 -33.40 0.04 11.51
C THR A 60 -32.61 -1.13 10.94
N THR A 61 -33.32 -2.03 10.29
CA THR A 61 -32.79 -3.13 9.48
C THR A 61 -31.68 -2.67 8.52
N SER A 62 -31.91 -1.55 7.80
CA SER A 62 -30.94 -0.99 6.85
C SER A 62 -29.66 -0.51 7.56
N GLN A 63 -29.76 0.14 8.72
CA GLN A 63 -28.58 0.57 9.47
C GLN A 63 -27.76 -0.61 10.00
N LYS A 64 -28.41 -1.69 10.45
CA LYS A 64 -27.72 -2.93 10.87
C LYS A 64 -26.96 -3.56 9.69
N ALA A 65 -27.59 -3.64 8.53
CA ALA A 65 -26.96 -4.15 7.32
C ALA A 65 -25.78 -3.26 6.88
N GLU A 66 -25.95 -1.94 6.94
CA GLU A 66 -24.91 -0.99 6.57
C GLU A 66 -23.71 -1.07 7.54
N PHE A 67 -23.97 -1.24 8.84
CA PHE A 67 -22.91 -1.51 9.81
C PHE A 67 -22.11 -2.76 9.45
N ILE A 68 -22.77 -3.87 9.11
CA ILE A 68 -22.08 -5.11 8.73
C ILE A 68 -21.20 -4.89 7.49
N ALA A 69 -21.71 -4.20 6.47
CA ALA A 69 -20.94 -3.82 5.28
C ALA A 69 -19.72 -2.96 5.63
N GLN A 70 -19.92 -1.86 6.37
CA GLN A 70 -18.83 -0.93 6.70
C GLN A 70 -17.81 -1.52 7.66
N TRP A 71 -18.25 -2.27 8.68
CA TRP A 71 -17.36 -2.96 9.62
C TRP A 71 -16.50 -3.99 8.89
N THR A 72 -17.08 -4.74 7.94
CA THR A 72 -16.33 -5.68 7.10
C THR A 72 -15.25 -4.96 6.29
N LYS A 73 -15.58 -3.83 5.64
CA LYS A 73 -14.62 -3.02 4.88
C LYS A 73 -13.50 -2.44 5.76
N GLU A 74 -13.84 -1.83 6.89
CA GLU A 74 -12.85 -1.26 7.82
C GLU A 74 -11.93 -2.36 8.37
N THR A 75 -12.49 -3.53 8.70
CA THR A 75 -11.73 -4.70 9.16
C THR A 75 -10.71 -5.18 8.11
N LEU A 76 -11.13 -5.31 6.85
CA LEU A 76 -10.26 -5.72 5.75
C LEU A 76 -9.16 -4.69 5.47
N ASN A 77 -9.43 -3.40 5.68
CA ASN A 77 -8.47 -2.33 5.43
C ASN A 77 -7.57 -1.98 6.62
N TYR A 78 -7.92 -2.39 7.85
CA TYR A 78 -7.28 -1.91 9.08
C TYR A 78 -5.76 -2.00 9.04
N ARG A 79 -5.23 -3.19 8.74
CA ARG A 79 -3.79 -3.44 8.67
C ARG A 79 -3.20 -2.93 7.36
N ARG A 80 -3.84 -3.30 6.24
CA ARG A 80 -3.52 -2.87 4.88
C ARG A 80 -4.67 -3.20 3.94
N GLY A 81 -4.69 -2.55 2.78
CA GLY A 81 -5.76 -2.68 1.79
C GLY A 81 -6.23 -1.31 1.33
N CYS A 82 -6.92 -1.28 0.20
CA CYS A 82 -7.54 -0.09 -0.37
C CYS A 82 -8.94 -0.41 -0.92
N ILE A 83 -9.77 -1.07 -0.11
CA ILE A 83 -11.17 -1.33 -0.46
C ILE A 83 -11.97 -0.07 -0.12
N ASP A 84 -12.58 0.54 -1.12
CA ASP A 84 -13.35 1.78 -1.02
C ASP A 84 -14.87 1.56 -1.03
N HIS A 85 -15.32 0.43 -1.59
CA HIS A 85 -16.74 0.11 -1.76
C HIS A 85 -17.26 -0.88 -0.71
N ALA A 86 -18.34 -0.48 -0.04
CA ALA A 86 -19.24 -1.35 0.69
C ALA A 86 -20.62 -0.71 0.63
N LYS A 87 -21.64 -1.50 0.26
CA LYS A 87 -23.00 -1.01 0.04
C LYS A 87 -24.02 -2.03 0.52
N THR A 88 -25.19 -1.53 0.87
CA THR A 88 -26.40 -2.32 1.06
C THR A 88 -27.45 -1.97 0.04
N ARG A 89 -28.26 -2.95 -0.35
CA ARG A 89 -29.38 -2.79 -1.27
C ARG A 89 -30.57 -3.57 -0.74
N LEU A 90 -31.78 -3.02 -0.89
CA LEU A 90 -33.02 -3.75 -0.68
C LEU A 90 -33.57 -4.12 -2.06
N ALA A 91 -33.79 -5.40 -2.32
CA ALA A 91 -34.30 -5.92 -3.59
C ALA A 91 -35.25 -7.09 -3.31
N ASP A 92 -36.50 -6.99 -3.78
CA ASP A 92 -37.50 -8.07 -3.72
C ASP A 92 -37.61 -8.74 -2.33
N ASP A 93 -37.85 -7.93 -1.30
CA ASP A 93 -37.92 -8.34 0.12
C ASP A 93 -36.62 -8.96 0.68
N ARG A 94 -35.50 -8.83 -0.03
CA ARG A 94 -34.17 -9.25 0.41
C ARG A 94 -33.25 -8.07 0.65
N ILE A 95 -32.39 -8.21 1.65
CA ILE A 95 -31.27 -7.33 1.92
C ILE A 95 -30.04 -7.95 1.28
N GLU A 96 -29.39 -7.17 0.43
CA GLU A 96 -28.07 -7.47 -0.10
C GLU A 96 -27.02 -6.67 0.66
N ILE A 97 -26.00 -7.34 1.18
CA ILE A 97 -24.85 -6.70 1.83
C ILE A 97 -23.62 -7.03 1.00
N CYS A 98 -23.02 -6.01 0.39
CA CYS A 98 -21.94 -6.17 -0.59
C CYS A 98 -20.69 -5.41 -0.16
N VAL A 99 -19.53 -6.06 -0.30
CA VAL A 99 -18.23 -5.47 0.03
C VAL A 99 -17.24 -5.75 -1.12
N GLY A 100 -16.52 -4.72 -1.55
CA GLY A 100 -15.44 -4.88 -2.52
C GLY A 100 -14.31 -5.76 -1.97
N PHE A 101 -13.43 -6.27 -2.83
CA PHE A 101 -12.35 -7.16 -2.36
C PHE A 101 -11.05 -7.01 -3.14
N HIS A 102 -9.94 -7.29 -2.44
CA HIS A 102 -8.67 -7.67 -3.06
C HIS A 102 -8.54 -9.19 -3.18
N ASP A 103 -9.09 -9.91 -2.20
CA ASP A 103 -9.21 -11.37 -2.18
C ASP A 103 -10.66 -11.74 -1.78
N PRO A 104 -11.40 -12.48 -2.62
CA PRO A 104 -12.81 -12.75 -2.36
C PRO A 104 -13.01 -13.66 -1.15
N LYS A 105 -12.08 -14.58 -0.88
CA LYS A 105 -12.20 -15.53 0.24
C LYS A 105 -12.03 -14.82 1.57
N LEU A 106 -11.07 -13.91 1.69
CA LEU A 106 -10.91 -13.07 2.88
C LEU A 106 -12.14 -12.20 3.12
N ALA A 107 -12.67 -11.58 2.07
CA ALA A 107 -13.86 -10.73 2.18
C ALA A 107 -15.10 -11.53 2.60
N GLN A 108 -15.36 -12.68 1.98
CA GLN A 108 -16.47 -13.58 2.36
C GLN A 108 -16.36 -14.06 3.80
N ASN A 109 -15.17 -14.53 4.21
CA ASN A 109 -14.94 -14.99 5.58
C ASN A 109 -15.18 -13.88 6.60
N THR A 110 -14.78 -12.65 6.29
CA THR A 110 -14.96 -11.49 7.17
C THR A 110 -16.42 -11.10 7.27
N LEU A 111 -17.13 -11.04 6.14
CA LEU A 111 -18.57 -10.76 6.09
C LEU A 111 -19.38 -11.81 6.86
N GLN A 112 -19.05 -13.09 6.65
CA GLN A 112 -19.70 -14.20 7.34
C GLN A 112 -19.41 -14.18 8.85
N ALA A 113 -18.20 -13.84 9.28
CA ALA A 113 -17.87 -13.71 10.69
C ALA A 113 -18.69 -12.58 11.36
N CYS A 114 -18.83 -11.43 10.70
CA CYS A 114 -19.66 -10.33 11.21
C CYS A 114 -21.13 -10.75 11.33
N LEU A 115 -21.67 -11.48 10.35
CA LEU A 115 -23.04 -12.04 10.41
C LEU A 115 -23.21 -13.05 11.55
N THR A 116 -22.21 -13.90 11.79
CA THR A 116 -22.24 -14.85 12.91
C THR A 116 -22.23 -14.13 14.27
N ILE A 117 -21.41 -13.09 14.42
CA ILE A 117 -21.41 -12.25 15.63
C ILE A 117 -22.78 -11.60 15.80
N ALA A 118 -23.34 -11.05 14.72
CA ALA A 118 -24.66 -10.42 14.70
C ALA A 118 -25.79 -11.37 15.14
N GLN A 119 -25.63 -12.69 15.02
CA GLN A 119 -26.64 -13.68 15.40
C GLN A 119 -26.47 -14.20 16.85
N THR A 120 -25.41 -13.78 17.54
CA THR A 120 -25.09 -14.27 18.88
C THR A 120 -26.06 -13.70 19.91
N LYS A 121 -26.70 -14.58 20.71
CA LYS A 121 -27.62 -14.19 21.79
C LYS A 121 -26.96 -14.04 23.17
N ALA A 122 -25.74 -14.54 23.30
CA ALA A 122 -24.92 -14.37 24.50
C ALA A 122 -24.06 -13.11 24.39
N GLN A 123 -23.37 -12.74 25.47
CA GLN A 123 -22.39 -11.68 25.43
C GLN A 123 -21.28 -11.99 24.43
N THR A 124 -20.84 -10.98 23.68
CA THR A 124 -19.84 -11.16 22.63
C THR A 124 -18.50 -11.55 23.26
N GLN A 125 -17.89 -12.63 22.78
CA GLN A 125 -16.58 -13.08 23.26
C GLN A 125 -15.46 -12.28 22.60
N LEU A 126 -15.29 -11.02 23.02
CA LEU A 126 -14.38 -10.04 22.40
C LEU A 126 -12.93 -10.52 22.27
N ASP A 127 -12.41 -11.25 23.27
CA ASP A 127 -11.05 -11.81 23.20
C ASP A 127 -10.87 -12.83 22.05
N GLN A 128 -11.92 -13.60 21.73
CA GLN A 128 -11.88 -14.53 20.59
C GLN A 128 -11.95 -13.78 19.26
N ILE A 129 -12.72 -12.69 19.21
CA ILE A 129 -12.77 -11.80 18.04
C ILE A 129 -11.38 -11.21 17.81
N ASP A 130 -10.70 -10.75 18.85
CA ASP A 130 -9.35 -10.18 18.74
C ASP A 130 -8.32 -11.20 18.24
N ALA A 131 -8.39 -12.43 18.74
CA ALA A 131 -7.55 -13.53 18.28
C ALA A 131 -7.82 -13.87 16.80
N TRP A 132 -9.08 -13.85 16.38
CA TRP A 132 -9.46 -14.07 14.99
C TRP A 132 -9.03 -12.90 14.08
N LEU A 133 -9.27 -11.66 14.48
CA LEU A 133 -8.84 -10.45 13.77
C LEU A 133 -7.34 -10.44 13.55
N THR A 134 -6.56 -10.83 14.56
CA THR A 134 -5.10 -10.93 14.46
C THR A 134 -4.69 -11.91 13.34
N LYS A 135 -5.34 -13.08 13.25
CA LYS A 135 -5.08 -14.06 12.18
C LYS A 135 -5.55 -13.54 10.82
N LEU A 136 -6.72 -12.90 10.76
CA LEU A 136 -7.26 -12.30 9.55
C LEU A 136 -6.29 -11.25 9.00
N TRP A 137 -5.75 -10.37 9.84
CA TRP A 137 -4.85 -9.32 9.40
C TRP A 137 -3.50 -9.84 8.92
N LEU A 138 -2.99 -10.94 9.48
CA LEU A 138 -1.84 -11.65 8.93
C LEU A 138 -2.13 -12.23 7.53
N ALA A 139 -3.34 -12.75 7.31
CA ALA A 139 -3.75 -13.22 5.98
C ALA A 139 -3.95 -12.06 4.98
N CYS A 140 -4.53 -10.94 5.45
CA CYS A 140 -4.58 -9.69 4.68
C CYS A 140 -3.16 -9.22 4.35
N GLU A 141 -2.18 -9.39 5.26
CA GLU A 141 -0.74 -9.17 5.06
C GLU A 141 -0.05 -10.11 4.06
N ALA A 142 -0.71 -11.15 3.59
CA ALA A 142 -0.27 -11.91 2.42
C ALA A 142 -0.99 -11.47 1.14
N GLN A 143 -2.29 -11.11 1.23
CA GLN A 143 -3.15 -10.97 0.05
C GLN A 143 -3.58 -9.57 -0.33
N HIS A 144 -3.39 -8.53 0.48
CA HIS A 144 -3.70 -7.15 0.09
C HIS A 144 -2.48 -6.43 -0.53
N PRO A 145 -2.68 -5.32 -1.25
CA PRO A 145 -1.57 -4.43 -1.60
C PRO A 145 -0.81 -3.95 -0.37
N ASP A 146 0.50 -3.74 -0.50
CA ASP A 146 1.26 -2.97 0.47
C ASP A 146 0.87 -1.47 0.41
N PHE A 147 1.38 -0.68 1.35
CA PHE A 147 1.00 0.72 1.48
C PHE A 147 1.33 1.56 0.25
N GLN A 148 2.44 1.28 -0.44
CA GLN A 148 2.84 2.04 -1.61
C GLN A 148 1.98 1.64 -2.81
N ALA A 149 1.77 0.34 -3.02
CA ALA A 149 0.85 -0.14 -4.05
C ALA A 149 -0.58 0.40 -3.86
N SER A 150 -1.07 0.52 -2.61
CA SER A 150 -2.37 1.13 -2.33
C SER A 150 -2.48 2.59 -2.80
N LEU A 151 -1.40 3.37 -2.68
CA LEU A 151 -1.36 4.76 -3.17
C LEU A 151 -1.44 4.80 -4.69
N LEU A 152 -0.71 3.91 -5.37
CA LEU A 152 -0.77 3.79 -6.83
C LEU A 152 -2.13 3.27 -7.30
N ILE A 153 -2.77 2.35 -6.59
CA ILE A 153 -4.14 1.89 -6.90
C ILE A 153 -5.15 3.05 -6.78
N SER A 154 -5.05 3.87 -5.72
CA SER A 154 -5.88 5.06 -5.57
C SER A 154 -5.69 6.04 -6.73
N ALA A 155 -4.44 6.35 -7.07
CA ALA A 155 -4.11 7.22 -8.18
C ALA A 155 -4.60 6.66 -9.53
N ALA A 156 -4.43 5.36 -9.78
CA ALA A 156 -4.91 4.69 -10.98
C ALA A 156 -6.45 4.80 -11.09
N ARG A 157 -7.18 4.55 -10.01
CA ARG A 157 -8.64 4.74 -9.97
C ARG A 157 -9.04 6.19 -10.27
N SER A 158 -8.32 7.17 -9.73
CA SER A 158 -8.57 8.60 -10.01
C SER A 158 -8.36 8.97 -11.49
N LEU A 159 -7.52 8.21 -12.18
CA LEU A 159 -7.26 8.32 -13.63
C LEU A 159 -8.17 7.41 -14.47
N GLY A 160 -9.10 6.69 -13.83
CA GLY A 160 -9.96 5.72 -14.50
C GLY A 160 -9.18 4.55 -15.09
N LEU A 161 -8.05 4.13 -14.52
CA LEU A 161 -7.23 3.01 -14.97
C LEU A 161 -7.49 1.76 -14.11
N PRO A 162 -7.51 0.56 -14.72
CA PRO A 162 -7.59 -0.67 -13.95
C PRO A 162 -6.26 -0.93 -13.24
N ALA A 163 -6.35 -1.58 -12.07
CA ALA A 163 -5.21 -2.01 -11.29
C ALA A 163 -5.33 -3.50 -10.99
N ASN A 164 -4.50 -4.30 -11.64
CA ASN A 164 -4.57 -5.75 -11.62
C ASN A 164 -3.36 -6.33 -10.89
N ARG A 165 -3.59 -7.32 -10.02
CA ARG A 165 -2.47 -8.11 -9.50
C ARG A 165 -1.95 -9.03 -10.60
N LEU A 166 -0.66 -8.90 -10.91
CA LEU A 166 -0.04 -9.69 -11.97
C LEU A 166 0.22 -11.13 -11.52
N ILE A 167 0.72 -11.32 -10.30
CA ILE A 167 1.07 -12.64 -9.75
C ILE A 167 0.35 -12.84 -8.41
N PRO A 168 -0.55 -13.83 -8.27
CA PRO A 168 -1.23 -14.12 -7.02
C PRO A 168 -0.26 -14.32 -5.85
N GLY A 169 -0.59 -13.75 -4.68
CA GLY A 169 0.24 -13.79 -3.48
C GLY A 169 1.54 -12.97 -3.53
N GLN A 170 1.82 -12.27 -4.63
CA GLN A 170 3.00 -11.40 -4.76
C GLN A 170 2.59 -9.92 -4.87
N LYS A 171 3.55 -9.02 -4.66
CA LYS A 171 3.37 -7.56 -4.65
C LYS A 171 3.49 -6.90 -6.03
N TYR A 172 3.33 -7.66 -7.11
CA TYR A 172 3.44 -7.12 -8.47
C TYR A 172 2.06 -6.68 -8.98
N TRP A 173 1.94 -5.40 -9.29
CA TRP A 173 0.70 -4.78 -9.76
C TRP A 173 0.90 -4.17 -11.13
N ALA A 174 -0.06 -4.40 -12.01
CA ALA A 174 -0.14 -3.80 -13.34
C ALA A 174 -1.22 -2.70 -13.33
N TYR A 175 -0.90 -1.55 -13.90
CA TYR A 175 -1.79 -0.40 -14.02
C TYR A 175 -1.99 -0.03 -15.49
N GLY A 176 -3.24 0.16 -15.92
CA GLY A 176 -3.58 0.33 -17.34
C GLY A 176 -3.80 -1.01 -18.06
N GLN A 177 -3.81 -0.99 -19.39
CA GLN A 177 -4.15 -2.15 -20.23
C GLN A 177 -3.19 -2.33 -21.42
N GLY A 178 -3.00 -3.58 -21.82
CA GLY A 178 -2.30 -4.02 -23.01
C GLY A 178 -0.87 -3.46 -23.11
N ILE A 179 -0.54 -2.91 -24.27
CA ILE A 179 0.74 -2.27 -24.57
C ILE A 179 1.09 -1.15 -23.58
N ASN A 180 0.06 -0.46 -23.06
CA ASN A 180 0.19 0.66 -22.14
C ASN A 180 0.23 0.24 -20.65
N ALA A 181 0.02 -1.04 -20.32
CA ALA A 181 -0.01 -1.49 -18.93
C ALA A 181 1.38 -1.40 -18.26
N GLN A 182 1.53 -0.67 -17.16
CA GLN A 182 2.80 -0.54 -16.44
C GLN A 182 2.83 -1.46 -15.22
N VAL A 183 3.92 -2.21 -15.03
CA VAL A 183 4.08 -3.14 -13.90
C VAL A 183 4.98 -2.52 -12.85
N PHE A 184 4.59 -2.63 -11.58
CA PHE A 184 5.36 -2.14 -10.44
C PHE A 184 5.49 -3.22 -9.36
N PHE A 185 6.62 -3.17 -8.65
CA PHE A 185 6.79 -3.75 -7.32
C PHE A 185 6.80 -2.61 -6.30
N GLU A 186 5.77 -2.52 -5.45
CA GLU A 186 5.54 -1.34 -4.60
C GLU A 186 5.50 -0.05 -5.45
N THR A 187 6.57 0.76 -5.45
CA THR A 187 6.74 1.98 -6.27
C THR A 187 7.84 1.87 -7.32
N MET A 188 8.55 0.75 -7.39
CA MET A 188 9.59 0.49 -8.38
C MET A 188 8.94 -0.02 -9.67
N PRO A 189 9.02 0.72 -10.80
CA PRO A 189 8.51 0.24 -12.07
C PRO A 189 9.39 -0.87 -12.64
N ALA A 190 8.81 -1.74 -13.46
CA ALA A 190 9.54 -2.80 -14.16
C ALA A 190 10.54 -2.26 -15.20
N SER A 191 10.46 -0.97 -15.55
CA SER A 191 11.45 -0.27 -16.38
C SER A 191 12.76 0.00 -15.64
N ASP A 192 12.76 -0.03 -14.30
CA ASP A 192 13.97 0.23 -13.53
C ASP A 192 15.04 -0.82 -13.80
N SER A 193 16.28 -0.34 -13.89
CA SER A 193 17.44 -1.19 -14.07
C SER A 193 17.56 -2.22 -12.94
N ALA A 194 17.45 -3.50 -13.31
CA ALA A 194 17.70 -4.61 -12.40
C ALA A 194 19.14 -4.57 -11.82
N LEU A 195 20.10 -4.02 -12.59
CA LEU A 195 21.47 -3.81 -12.13
C LEU A 195 21.53 -2.75 -11.02
N ALA A 196 20.86 -1.61 -11.20
CA ALA A 196 20.81 -0.57 -10.18
C ALA A 196 20.11 -1.06 -8.90
N SER A 197 19.01 -1.78 -9.04
CA SER A 197 18.35 -2.47 -7.92
C SER A 197 19.28 -3.44 -7.19
N SER A 198 20.19 -4.11 -7.90
CA SER A 198 21.19 -4.98 -7.27
C SER A 198 22.29 -4.20 -6.56
N ILE A 199 22.72 -3.08 -7.14
CA ILE A 199 23.72 -2.19 -6.53
C ILE A 199 23.18 -1.62 -5.21
N PHE A 200 21.93 -1.16 -5.16
CA PHE A 200 21.36 -0.54 -3.95
C PHE A 200 21.12 -1.51 -2.79
N ARG A 201 21.14 -2.83 -3.02
CA ARG A 201 21.08 -3.83 -1.94
C ARG A 201 22.39 -3.94 -1.15
N ASP A 202 23.50 -3.47 -1.71
CA ASP A 202 24.82 -3.44 -1.07
C ASP A 202 25.21 -1.98 -0.80
N LYS A 203 25.22 -1.58 0.49
CA LYS A 203 25.46 -0.18 0.84
C LYS A 203 26.83 0.32 0.40
N ALA A 204 27.88 -0.51 0.50
CA ALA A 204 29.22 -0.12 0.09
C ALA A 204 29.33 0.07 -1.42
N ILE A 205 28.76 -0.83 -2.22
CA ILE A 205 28.74 -0.69 -3.69
C ILE A 205 27.87 0.51 -4.09
N ALA A 206 26.71 0.69 -3.48
CA ALA A 206 25.85 1.85 -3.73
C ALA A 206 26.56 3.17 -3.43
N LYS A 207 27.30 3.26 -2.32
CA LYS A 207 28.11 4.44 -1.99
C LYS A 207 29.24 4.68 -2.97
N ALA A 208 29.96 3.64 -3.38
CA ALA A 208 30.98 3.77 -4.41
C ALA A 208 30.40 4.25 -5.75
N ALA A 209 29.21 3.78 -6.13
CA ALA A 209 28.48 4.24 -7.31
C ALA A 209 28.04 5.70 -7.21
N MET A 210 27.54 6.13 -6.05
CA MET A 210 27.19 7.53 -5.79
C MET A 210 28.44 8.43 -5.85
N ALA A 211 29.52 8.02 -5.20
CA ALA A 211 30.80 8.75 -5.19
C ALA A 211 31.38 8.94 -6.60
N SER A 212 31.30 7.91 -7.45
CA SER A 212 31.81 8.00 -8.83
C SER A 212 31.03 8.98 -9.71
N HIS A 213 29.84 9.40 -9.28
CA HIS A 213 29.01 10.42 -9.91
C HIS A 213 29.06 11.77 -9.17
N GLY A 214 29.99 11.93 -8.22
CA GLY A 214 30.23 13.18 -7.51
C GLY A 214 29.30 13.43 -6.32
N LEU A 215 28.42 12.49 -5.96
CA LEU A 215 27.60 12.63 -4.75
C LEU A 215 28.51 12.51 -3.51
N PRO A 216 28.46 13.47 -2.57
CA PRO A 216 29.25 13.39 -1.35
C PRO A 216 28.79 12.20 -0.51
N VAL A 217 29.70 11.27 -0.24
CA VAL A 217 29.48 10.12 0.65
C VAL A 217 30.56 10.08 1.70
N LEU A 218 30.27 9.40 2.81
CA LEU A 218 31.25 9.17 3.87
C LEU A 218 32.28 8.13 3.42
N PRO A 219 33.55 8.25 3.85
CA PRO A 219 34.52 7.17 3.77
C PRO A 219 33.99 5.92 4.46
N THR A 220 34.11 4.78 3.79
CA THR A 220 33.53 3.51 4.22
C THR A 220 34.62 2.46 4.40
N HIS A 221 34.58 1.75 5.52
CA HIS A 221 35.40 0.56 5.77
C HIS A 221 34.51 -0.68 5.92
N LEU A 222 34.92 -1.80 5.32
CA LEU A 222 34.23 -3.07 5.43
C LEU A 222 35.06 -4.04 6.27
N VAL A 223 34.41 -4.66 7.26
CA VAL A 223 34.97 -5.74 8.09
C VAL A 223 34.24 -7.02 7.70
N SER A 224 35.00 -8.04 7.29
CA SER A 224 34.42 -9.36 6.98
C SER A 224 34.27 -10.18 8.25
N MET A 225 33.40 -11.19 8.20
CA MET A 225 33.26 -12.11 9.34
C MET A 225 34.60 -12.81 9.65
N GLY A 226 35.06 -12.70 10.89
CA GLY A 226 36.34 -13.28 11.35
C GLY A 226 37.53 -12.32 11.28
N ASP A 227 37.38 -11.14 10.67
CA ASP A 227 38.38 -10.08 10.76
C ASP A 227 38.33 -9.40 12.13
N ASP A 228 39.48 -8.94 12.62
CA ASP A 228 39.56 -8.12 13.83
C ASP A 228 39.27 -6.63 13.48
N PRO A 229 38.19 -6.02 14.02
CA PRO A 229 37.86 -4.61 13.81
C PRO A 229 38.99 -3.64 14.20
N ALA A 230 39.84 -4.02 15.16
CA ALA A 230 40.96 -3.19 15.61
C ALA A 230 41.96 -2.91 14.49
N ASN A 231 42.06 -3.78 13.48
CA ASN A 231 42.92 -3.57 12.31
C ASN A 231 42.51 -2.34 11.47
N TYR A 232 41.28 -1.86 11.64
CA TYR A 232 40.74 -0.70 10.93
C TYR A 232 40.78 0.58 11.78
N ALA A 233 41.08 0.49 13.08
CA ALA A 233 40.99 1.58 14.04
C ALA A 233 41.76 2.84 13.62
N ASP A 234 43.00 2.67 13.13
CA ASP A 234 43.86 3.79 12.69
C ASP A 234 43.32 4.55 11.47
N ARG A 235 42.33 3.99 10.77
CA ARG A 235 41.71 4.57 9.57
C ARG A 235 40.31 5.10 9.84
N ILE A 236 39.75 4.80 11.01
CA ILE A 236 38.40 5.18 11.41
C ILE A 236 38.44 6.53 12.12
N SER A 237 37.54 7.42 11.73
CA SER A 237 37.29 8.66 12.49
C SER A 237 36.18 8.41 13.51
N PHE A 238 36.49 8.58 14.79
CA PHE A 238 35.52 8.53 15.89
C PHE A 238 34.93 9.93 16.16
N PRO A 239 33.64 10.05 16.57
CA PRO A 239 32.69 8.95 16.71
C PRO A 239 32.32 8.33 15.36
N CYS A 240 32.04 7.03 15.35
CA CYS A 240 31.68 6.30 14.14
C CYS A 240 30.33 5.56 14.27
N VAL A 241 29.84 5.09 13.12
CA VAL A 241 28.63 4.30 12.98
C VAL A 241 28.99 2.94 12.41
N VAL A 242 28.46 1.88 13.03
CA VAL A 242 28.65 0.49 12.63
C VAL A 242 27.31 -0.09 12.20
N LYS A 243 27.24 -0.70 11.02
CA LYS A 243 25.99 -1.27 10.49
C LYS A 243 26.22 -2.46 9.55
N PRO A 244 25.30 -3.43 9.47
CA PRO A 244 25.39 -4.49 8.48
C PRO A 244 25.31 -3.93 7.06
N ASN A 245 26.12 -4.46 6.14
CA ASN A 245 26.17 -3.95 4.77
C ASN A 245 24.83 -4.13 4.03
N ALA A 246 24.18 -5.29 4.16
CA ALA A 246 22.98 -5.64 3.38
C ALA A 246 21.66 -5.69 4.19
N ALA A 247 21.62 -5.22 5.44
CA ALA A 247 20.40 -5.21 6.26
C ALA A 247 19.63 -3.88 6.17
N GLY A 248 18.30 -3.93 6.22
CA GLY A 248 17.41 -2.75 6.30
C GLY A 248 16.85 -2.49 7.71
N MET A 249 16.02 -1.46 7.84
CA MET A 249 15.25 -1.13 9.06
C MET A 249 16.08 -0.88 10.33
N ALA A 250 17.30 -0.35 10.17
CA ALA A 250 18.23 -0.06 11.27
C ALA A 250 18.58 -1.26 12.18
N LYS A 251 18.36 -2.50 11.73
CA LYS A 251 18.72 -3.70 12.49
C LYS A 251 20.24 -3.85 12.55
N GLY A 252 20.79 -4.04 13.75
CA GLY A 252 22.23 -4.17 13.99
C GLY A 252 23.02 -2.87 13.80
N VAL A 253 22.35 -1.71 13.75
CA VAL A 253 23.03 -0.42 13.64
C VAL A 253 23.40 0.11 15.03
N THR A 254 24.68 0.39 15.23
CA THR A 254 25.20 1.06 16.42
C THR A 254 25.75 2.42 16.02
N VAL A 255 25.29 3.47 16.68
CA VAL A 255 25.72 4.87 16.46
C VAL A 255 26.47 5.37 17.69
N GLY A 256 27.36 6.34 17.50
CA GLY A 256 28.08 6.99 18.59
C GLY A 256 29.15 6.11 19.21
N VAL A 257 29.75 5.21 18.42
CA VAL A 257 30.91 4.42 18.86
C VAL A 257 32.10 5.36 19.02
N LEU A 258 32.72 5.37 20.19
CA LEU A 258 33.73 6.37 20.58
C LEU A 258 35.17 5.86 20.54
N ASP A 259 35.37 4.55 20.66
CA ASP A 259 36.69 3.92 20.72
C ASP A 259 36.70 2.50 20.14
N VAL A 260 37.88 1.85 20.21
CA VAL A 260 38.13 0.53 19.61
C VAL A 260 37.40 -0.60 20.36
N ASP A 261 37.22 -0.47 21.66
CA ASP A 261 36.53 -1.49 22.47
C ASP A 261 35.03 -1.47 22.12
N GLU A 262 34.43 -0.27 22.10
CA GLU A 262 33.05 -0.07 21.65
C GLU A 262 32.87 -0.50 20.18
N LEU A 263 33.87 -0.26 19.32
CA LEU A 263 33.85 -0.69 17.92
C LEU A 263 33.76 -2.21 17.81
N THR A 264 34.55 -2.92 18.61
CA THR A 264 34.58 -4.38 18.60
C THR A 264 33.22 -4.96 19.01
N GLU A 265 32.62 -4.41 20.08
CA GLU A 265 31.27 -4.81 20.51
C GLU A 265 30.21 -4.49 19.45
N ALA A 266 30.25 -3.28 18.88
CA ALA A 266 29.31 -2.85 17.86
C ALA A 266 29.37 -3.72 16.60
N VAL A 267 30.57 -4.12 16.17
CA VAL A 267 30.75 -5.02 15.03
C VAL A 267 30.21 -6.42 15.33
N ALA A 268 30.45 -6.95 16.53
CA ALA A 268 29.90 -8.24 16.94
C ALA A 268 28.36 -8.24 16.89
N VAL A 269 27.71 -7.21 17.47
CA VAL A 269 26.25 -7.03 17.43
C VAL A 269 25.74 -6.93 15.99
N ALA A 270 26.45 -6.24 15.10
CA ALA A 270 26.05 -6.15 13.70
C ALA A 270 26.10 -7.52 12.98
N PHE A 271 27.06 -8.39 13.32
CA PHE A 271 27.13 -9.74 12.77
C PHE A 271 26.06 -10.71 13.31
N GLU A 272 25.45 -10.42 14.45
CA GLU A 272 24.31 -11.21 14.95
C GLU A 272 23.07 -11.12 14.05
N VAL A 273 23.00 -10.08 13.20
CA VAL A 273 21.91 -9.94 12.24
C VAL A 273 21.99 -11.04 11.18
N PRO A 274 20.96 -11.90 11.03
CA PRO A 274 20.98 -13.03 10.11
C PRO A 274 21.27 -12.60 8.66
N GLY A 275 22.19 -13.32 7.99
CA GLY A 275 22.58 -13.06 6.61
C GLY A 275 23.65 -11.97 6.43
N THR A 276 24.23 -11.46 7.52
CA THR A 276 25.32 -10.48 7.47
C THR A 276 26.66 -11.14 7.16
N ASN A 277 27.21 -10.87 5.99
CA ASN A 277 28.54 -11.36 5.58
C ASN A 277 29.64 -10.30 5.77
N ALA A 278 29.26 -9.03 5.85
CA ALA A 278 30.16 -7.91 6.05
C ALA A 278 29.49 -6.80 6.86
N VAL A 279 30.27 -6.15 7.71
CA VAL A 279 29.87 -5.00 8.53
C VAL A 279 30.57 -3.75 8.00
N MET A 280 29.84 -2.66 7.94
CA MET A 280 30.27 -1.39 7.40
C MET A 280 30.50 -0.39 8.53
N ILE A 281 31.64 0.29 8.51
CA ILE A 281 32.05 1.32 9.47
C ILE A 281 32.23 2.64 8.74
N GLU A 282 31.63 3.71 9.27
CA GLU A 282 31.66 5.04 8.68
C GLU A 282 31.80 6.11 9.77
N PRO A 283 32.46 7.25 9.51
CA PRO A 283 32.41 8.40 10.42
C PRO A 283 30.96 8.80 10.72
N GLN A 284 30.69 9.26 11.93
CA GLN A 284 29.36 9.73 12.27
C GLN A 284 29.09 11.11 11.65
N GLN A 285 28.20 11.15 10.66
CA GLN A 285 27.70 12.40 10.09
C GLN A 285 26.67 13.04 11.02
N THR A 286 26.83 14.33 11.30
CA THR A 286 25.82 15.17 11.95
C THR A 286 25.01 15.94 10.92
N GLY A 287 23.80 16.35 11.29
CA GLY A 287 22.93 17.14 10.44
C GLY A 287 21.48 16.73 10.56
N THR A 288 20.64 17.39 9.77
CA THR A 288 19.24 17.01 9.60
C THR A 288 19.15 15.85 8.63
N ASP A 289 18.32 14.87 8.97
CA ASP A 289 18.06 13.70 8.15
C ASP A 289 16.95 13.96 7.13
N TYR A 290 17.29 13.83 5.85
CA TYR A 290 16.39 14.05 4.73
C TYR A 290 16.20 12.80 3.90
N ARG A 291 14.94 12.50 3.56
CA ARG A 291 14.57 11.60 2.48
C ARG A 291 14.24 12.43 1.24
N ILE A 292 15.13 12.43 0.25
CA ILE A 292 14.91 13.07 -1.04
C ILE A 292 14.37 12.02 -2.01
N ILE A 293 13.19 12.25 -2.55
CA ILE A 293 12.51 11.34 -3.48
C ILE A 293 12.70 11.90 -4.89
N ALA A 294 13.35 11.10 -5.75
CA ALA A 294 13.46 11.36 -7.16
C ALA A 294 12.60 10.36 -7.94
N ILE A 295 11.73 10.88 -8.81
CA ILE A 295 10.87 10.09 -9.69
C ILE A 295 11.13 10.51 -11.14
N ARG A 296 11.34 9.54 -12.03
CA ARG A 296 11.58 9.71 -13.48
C ARG A 296 12.66 10.75 -13.77
N GLY A 297 13.79 10.62 -13.06
CA GLY A 297 14.94 11.50 -13.19
C GLY A 297 14.74 12.91 -12.62
N LYS A 298 13.69 13.16 -11.82
CA LYS A 298 13.40 14.47 -11.22
C LYS A 298 13.24 14.40 -9.72
N VAL A 299 13.82 15.34 -8.99
CA VAL A 299 13.54 15.48 -7.54
C VAL A 299 12.12 15.99 -7.36
N VAL A 300 11.28 15.21 -6.70
CA VAL A 300 9.85 15.49 -6.50
C VAL A 300 9.55 15.97 -5.10
N ALA A 301 10.12 15.31 -4.09
CA ALA A 301 9.82 15.62 -2.69
C ALA A 301 11.08 15.55 -1.84
N THR A 302 11.16 16.41 -0.83
CA THR A 302 12.21 16.37 0.19
C THR A 302 11.55 16.37 1.56
N ILE A 303 11.75 15.27 2.28
CA ILE A 303 11.07 15.00 3.53
C ILE A 303 12.10 14.99 4.65
N LYS A 304 11.96 15.89 5.61
CA LYS A 304 12.76 15.91 6.82
C LYS A 304 12.23 14.88 7.80
N ARG A 305 13.11 14.04 8.34
CA ARG A 305 12.80 13.02 9.34
C ARG A 305 13.29 13.47 10.71
N ALA A 306 12.50 13.22 11.75
CA ALA A 306 12.82 13.62 13.11
C ALA A 306 12.31 12.60 14.13
N ARG A 307 12.99 12.53 15.28
CA ARG A 307 12.50 11.78 16.44
C ARG A 307 11.22 12.43 16.97
N THR A 308 10.28 11.59 17.37
CA THR A 308 9.04 12.05 17.97
C THR A 308 9.28 12.50 19.40
N PHE A 309 8.67 13.62 19.77
CA PHE A 309 8.64 14.12 21.15
C PHE A 309 7.22 14.49 21.55
N VAL A 310 6.97 14.54 22.85
CA VAL A 310 5.83 15.24 23.45
C VAL A 310 6.32 16.53 24.08
N GLU A 311 5.48 17.56 24.04
CA GLU A 311 5.78 18.86 24.64
C GLU A 311 4.86 19.10 25.83
N GLY A 312 5.44 19.50 26.96
CA GLY A 312 4.72 19.79 28.17
C GLY A 312 3.80 20.98 28.03
N ASP A 313 2.62 20.87 28.64
CA ASP A 313 1.62 21.95 28.71
C ASP A 313 1.35 22.40 30.14
N GLY A 314 2.14 21.91 31.11
CA GLY A 314 2.01 22.21 32.53
C GLY A 314 0.74 21.66 33.19
N LYS A 315 -0.05 20.82 32.50
CA LYS A 315 -1.36 20.34 32.99
C LYS A 315 -1.52 18.82 32.89
N ARG A 316 -1.17 18.24 31.74
CA ARG A 316 -1.33 16.81 31.47
C ARG A 316 -0.09 16.04 31.90
N THR A 317 -0.31 14.80 32.36
CA THR A 317 0.78 13.84 32.55
C THR A 317 1.39 13.46 31.20
N LEU A 318 2.63 12.98 31.21
CA LEU A 318 3.30 12.47 30.00
C LEU A 318 2.47 11.38 29.32
N VAL A 319 1.84 10.47 30.07
CA VAL A 319 0.96 9.43 29.50
C VAL A 319 -0.26 10.03 28.80
N ALA A 320 -0.88 11.08 29.36
CA ALA A 320 -2.01 11.75 28.71
C ALA A 320 -1.59 12.53 27.45
N LEU A 321 -0.37 13.07 27.43
CA LEU A 321 0.22 13.68 26.23
C LEU A 321 0.50 12.62 25.15
N LEU A 322 1.02 11.46 25.53
CA LEU A 322 1.23 10.32 24.63
C LEU A 322 -0.08 9.79 24.06
N ASP A 323 -1.13 9.67 24.88
CA ASP A 323 -2.44 9.23 24.41
C ASP A 323 -3.04 10.21 23.40
N ALA A 324 -2.90 11.52 23.64
CA ALA A 324 -3.33 12.55 22.69
C ALA A 324 -2.52 12.52 21.38
N LEU A 325 -1.22 12.23 21.44
CA LEU A 325 -0.37 12.03 20.27
C LEU A 325 -0.81 10.78 19.48
N ASN A 326 -1.01 9.66 20.19
CA ASN A 326 -1.36 8.38 19.59
C ASN A 326 -2.79 8.35 19.05
N ALA A 327 -3.72 9.17 19.55
CA ALA A 327 -5.07 9.28 19.01
C ALA A 327 -5.09 9.58 17.50
N LYS A 328 -4.10 10.33 16.99
CA LYS A 328 -3.95 10.63 15.55
C LYS A 328 -3.18 9.56 14.76
N ARG A 329 -2.59 8.59 15.46
CA ARG A 329 -1.73 7.53 14.90
C ARG A 329 -2.37 6.14 14.96
N ARG A 330 -3.44 5.98 15.74
CA ARG A 330 -4.27 4.77 15.79
C ARG A 330 -5.23 4.74 14.61
N GLY A 331 -5.66 3.53 14.23
CA GLY A 331 -6.59 3.32 13.13
C GLY A 331 -5.93 2.75 11.87
N ASN A 332 -6.70 2.71 10.79
CA ASN A 332 -6.18 2.38 9.47
C ASN A 332 -5.01 3.30 9.12
N MET A 333 -3.92 2.72 8.63
CA MET A 333 -2.69 3.44 8.29
C MET A 333 -2.91 4.64 7.36
N VAL A 334 -3.87 4.60 6.44
CA VAL A 334 -4.20 5.75 5.57
C VAL A 334 -4.74 6.93 6.41
N LYS A 335 -5.69 6.67 7.33
CA LYS A 335 -6.25 7.68 8.24
C LYS A 335 -5.17 8.25 9.18
N ALA A 336 -4.29 7.37 9.67
CA ALA A 336 -3.12 7.75 10.47
C ALA A 336 -1.99 8.41 9.65
N ARG A 337 -2.19 8.66 8.35
CA ARG A 337 -1.18 9.17 7.41
C ARG A 337 0.15 8.42 7.50
N TYR A 338 0.08 7.09 7.64
CA TYR A 338 1.20 6.17 7.78
C TYR A 338 2.08 6.35 9.03
N LEU A 339 1.67 7.20 9.98
CA LEU A 339 2.34 7.35 11.27
C LEU A 339 2.01 6.15 12.16
N VAL A 340 3.03 5.65 12.88
CA VAL A 340 2.88 4.51 13.79
C VAL A 340 2.75 5.04 15.23
N PRO A 341 1.83 4.49 16.03
CA PRO A 341 1.73 4.81 17.45
C PRO A 341 3.04 4.57 18.20
N ILE A 342 3.26 5.36 19.25
CA ILE A 342 4.30 5.10 20.24
C ILE A 342 3.73 4.08 21.22
N GLU A 343 4.22 2.85 21.13
CA GLU A 343 3.81 1.76 22.03
C GLU A 343 4.46 1.90 23.40
N ASP A 344 3.75 1.41 24.42
CA ASP A 344 4.29 1.34 25.78
C ASP A 344 5.22 0.12 25.93
N ASP A 345 6.43 0.26 25.39
CA ASP A 345 7.40 -0.81 25.27
C ASP A 345 8.77 -0.47 25.90
N ARG A 346 9.76 -1.34 25.67
CA ARG A 346 11.14 -1.13 26.13
C ARG A 346 11.80 0.09 25.48
N ASN A 347 11.41 0.47 24.26
CA ASN A 347 11.96 1.64 23.58
C ASN A 347 11.50 2.92 24.27
N LEU A 348 10.19 3.05 24.54
CA LEU A 348 9.65 4.16 25.31
C LEU A 348 10.30 4.23 26.69
N ALA A 349 10.35 3.11 27.42
CA ALA A 349 10.98 3.04 28.73
C ALA A 349 12.46 3.48 28.72
N THR A 350 13.19 3.19 27.64
CA THR A 350 14.58 3.62 27.46
C THR A 350 14.68 5.12 27.22
N CYS A 351 13.81 5.69 26.38
CA CYS A 351 13.75 7.13 26.13
C CYS A 351 13.49 7.92 27.42
N LEU A 352 12.50 7.49 28.20
CA LEU A 352 12.12 8.16 29.45
C LEU A 352 13.24 8.10 30.50
N ARG A 353 13.87 6.93 30.65
CA ARG A 353 15.01 6.74 31.56
C ARG A 353 16.19 7.66 31.22
N ARG A 354 16.55 7.78 29.94
CA ARG A 354 17.66 8.64 29.48
C ARG A 354 17.42 10.13 29.74
N GLN A 355 16.15 10.54 29.82
CA GLN A 355 15.74 11.92 30.08
C GLN A 355 15.31 12.14 31.54
N ASN A 356 15.44 11.13 32.40
CA ASN A 356 15.08 11.15 33.82
C ASN A 356 13.64 11.62 34.09
N VAL A 357 12.69 11.14 33.28
CA VAL A 357 11.25 11.45 33.40
C VAL A 357 10.42 10.17 33.58
N ARG A 358 9.26 10.30 34.22
CA ARG A 358 8.30 9.23 34.48
C ARG A 358 6.99 9.52 33.74
N LYS A 359 6.20 8.47 33.50
CA LYS A 359 4.92 8.57 32.77
C LYS A 359 3.89 9.47 33.45
N ASP A 360 3.94 9.54 34.77
CA ASP A 360 3.02 10.31 35.59
C ASP A 360 3.49 11.76 35.80
N ASP A 361 4.67 12.13 35.29
CA ASP A 361 5.19 13.49 35.43
C ASP A 361 4.34 14.46 34.59
N ILE A 362 4.09 15.63 35.15
CA ILE A 362 3.55 16.78 34.43
C ILE A 362 4.74 17.60 33.95
N LEU A 363 4.94 17.63 32.63
CA LEU A 363 6.05 18.34 32.01
C LEU A 363 5.81 19.86 32.03
N GLU A 364 6.88 20.62 32.26
CA GLU A 364 6.81 22.09 32.20
C GLU A 364 6.39 22.58 30.80
N ILE A 365 5.76 23.76 30.74
CA ILE A 365 5.31 24.33 29.46
C ILE A 365 6.52 24.48 28.52
N GLY A 366 6.45 23.85 27.34
CA GLY A 366 7.51 23.90 26.34
C GLY A 366 8.65 22.88 26.55
N GLN A 367 8.64 22.12 27.64
CA GLN A 367 9.61 21.05 27.86
C GLN A 367 9.36 19.92 26.87
N LYS A 368 10.36 19.62 26.02
CA LYS A 368 10.29 18.51 25.06
C LYS A 368 10.88 17.24 25.66
N VAL A 369 10.11 16.16 25.59
CA VAL A 369 10.57 14.81 25.93
C VAL A 369 10.46 13.93 24.69
N TYR A 370 11.59 13.41 24.23
CA TYR A 370 11.63 12.47 23.11
C TYR A 370 11.09 11.11 23.53
N VAL A 371 10.24 10.53 22.69
CA VAL A 371 9.53 9.27 22.96
C VAL A 371 9.80 8.20 21.89
N SER A 372 10.69 8.50 20.92
CA SER A 372 11.24 7.54 19.98
C SER A 372 12.78 7.54 20.01
N LEU A 373 13.38 6.36 19.84
CA LEU A 373 14.84 6.20 19.79
C LEU A 373 15.45 6.66 18.45
N ALA A 374 14.66 6.61 17.38
CA ALA A 374 15.05 6.97 16.03
C ALA A 374 13.96 7.82 15.35
N ASP A 375 14.35 8.45 14.26
CA ASP A 375 13.53 9.22 13.31
C ASP A 375 12.83 8.34 12.27
N SER A 376 13.19 7.05 12.19
CA SER A 376 12.52 6.09 11.32
C SER A 376 11.04 5.90 11.68
N ARG A 377 10.20 5.70 10.66
CA ARG A 377 8.75 5.45 10.80
C ARG A 377 8.44 4.25 11.70
N SER A 378 9.21 3.16 11.60
CA SER A 378 9.02 1.95 12.41
C SER A 378 9.31 2.17 13.90
N ALA A 379 10.15 3.15 14.24
CA ALA A 379 10.38 3.58 15.61
C ALA A 379 9.36 4.65 16.07
N GLY A 380 8.34 4.93 15.25
CA GLY A 380 7.35 5.96 15.51
C GLY A 380 7.86 7.38 15.28
N GLY A 381 8.90 7.58 14.46
CA GLY A 381 9.40 8.91 14.08
C GLY A 381 8.36 9.79 13.37
N THR A 382 8.62 11.09 13.35
CA THR A 382 7.82 12.11 12.65
C THR A 382 8.51 12.55 11.38
N VAL A 383 7.73 13.04 10.44
CA VAL A 383 8.24 13.61 9.20
C VAL A 383 7.54 14.92 8.89
N GLU A 384 8.26 15.82 8.23
CA GLU A 384 7.75 17.10 7.75
C GLU A 384 8.28 17.39 6.35
N THR A 385 7.50 18.08 5.53
CA THR A 385 7.97 18.52 4.21
C THR A 385 9.01 19.62 4.43
N GLU A 386 10.21 19.46 3.88
CA GLU A 386 11.20 20.53 3.91
C GLU A 386 10.80 21.61 2.91
N THR A 387 10.67 22.85 3.40
CA THR A 387 10.18 23.98 2.62
C THR A 387 11.32 24.78 2.00
N ARG A 388 12.54 24.66 2.53
CA ARG A 388 13.72 25.26 1.89
C ARG A 388 14.04 24.49 0.62
N PRO A 389 14.45 25.20 -0.46
CA PRO A 389 14.86 24.53 -1.67
C PRO A 389 16.13 23.72 -1.41
N VAL A 390 16.18 22.51 -1.98
CA VAL A 390 17.43 21.75 -2.07
C VAL A 390 18.39 22.51 -2.98
N HIS A 391 19.65 22.62 -2.59
CA HIS A 391 20.64 23.32 -3.40
C HIS A 391 20.69 22.75 -4.83
N PRO A 392 20.70 23.58 -5.88
CA PRO A 392 20.62 23.12 -7.28
C PRO A 392 21.70 22.11 -7.67
N LYS A 393 22.90 22.20 -7.09
CA LYS A 393 23.97 21.23 -7.33
C LYS A 393 23.63 19.84 -6.77
N THR A 394 23.03 19.78 -5.59
CA THR A 394 22.56 18.52 -4.99
C THR A 394 21.45 17.92 -5.84
N VAL A 395 20.51 18.74 -6.33
CA VAL A 395 19.47 18.28 -7.27
C VAL A 395 20.10 17.72 -8.55
N ALA A 396 21.04 18.44 -9.18
CA ALA A 396 21.69 18.01 -10.40
C ALA A 396 22.45 16.67 -10.24
N MET A 397 23.12 16.48 -9.10
CA MET A 397 23.79 15.22 -8.78
C MET A 397 22.80 14.06 -8.65
N ILE A 398 21.69 14.27 -7.93
CA ILE A 398 20.63 13.26 -7.76
C ILE A 398 20.00 12.89 -9.11
N GLU A 399 19.56 13.89 -9.89
CA GLU A 399 18.90 13.66 -11.17
C GLU A 399 19.83 13.02 -12.20
N GLY A 400 21.11 13.45 -12.22
CA GLY A 400 22.14 12.87 -13.07
C GLY A 400 22.44 11.41 -12.72
N PHE A 401 22.57 11.10 -11.43
CA PHE A 401 22.78 9.74 -10.95
C PHE A 401 21.58 8.83 -11.26
N SER A 402 20.36 9.28 -10.97
CA SER A 402 19.15 8.50 -11.28
C SER A 402 19.02 8.17 -12.78
N THR A 403 19.34 9.14 -13.63
CA THR A 403 19.33 8.97 -15.09
C THR A 403 20.44 8.01 -15.55
N ALA A 404 21.66 8.17 -15.04
CA ALA A 404 22.82 7.34 -15.42
C ALA A 404 22.62 5.86 -15.06
N PHE A 405 21.97 5.57 -13.94
CA PHE A 405 21.69 4.19 -13.51
C PHE A 405 20.35 3.64 -14.02
N GLY A 406 19.55 4.45 -14.73
CA GLY A 406 18.25 4.03 -15.28
C GLY A 406 17.27 3.62 -14.19
N VAL A 407 17.10 4.48 -13.18
CA VAL A 407 16.17 4.26 -12.06
C VAL A 407 15.15 5.40 -11.99
N ASP A 408 13.89 5.06 -12.27
CA ASP A 408 12.76 5.97 -12.28
C ASP A 408 12.18 6.20 -10.89
N ALA A 409 12.43 5.36 -9.89
CA ALA A 409 11.98 5.61 -8.53
C ALA A 409 13.11 5.42 -7.53
N VAL A 410 13.60 6.51 -6.92
CA VAL A 410 14.68 6.44 -5.93
C VAL A 410 14.41 7.33 -4.72
N GLY A 411 14.63 6.77 -3.53
CA GLY A 411 14.69 7.53 -2.29
C GLY A 411 16.12 7.59 -1.78
N PHE A 412 16.67 8.80 -1.72
CA PHE A 412 18.00 9.08 -1.15
C PHE A 412 17.87 9.51 0.30
N ASP A 413 18.67 8.90 1.18
CA ASP A 413 18.88 9.40 2.53
C ASP A 413 20.09 10.31 2.53
N PHE A 414 19.88 11.54 2.99
CA PHE A 414 20.86 12.61 2.92
C PHE A 414 20.90 13.32 4.28
N LEU A 415 22.06 13.31 4.93
CA LEU A 415 22.31 14.09 6.12
C LEU A 415 22.97 15.40 5.70
N SER A 416 22.43 16.54 6.16
CA SER A 416 23.02 17.85 5.89
C SER A 416 22.74 18.85 7.01
N GLU A 417 23.73 19.70 7.33
CA GLU A 417 23.53 20.84 8.22
C GLU A 417 22.63 21.91 7.61
N ASP A 418 22.74 22.13 6.30
CA ASP A 418 21.87 23.03 5.53
C ASP A 418 21.67 22.47 4.11
N ILE A 419 20.46 21.97 3.85
CA ILE A 419 20.09 21.41 2.54
C ILE A 419 20.06 22.44 1.40
N SER A 420 19.99 23.72 1.74
CA SER A 420 19.98 24.82 0.76
C SER A 420 21.38 25.33 0.41
N GLY A 421 22.42 24.92 1.15
CA GLY A 421 23.80 25.32 0.92
C GLY A 421 24.54 24.44 -0.11
N ASP A 422 25.65 24.96 -0.64
CA ASP A 422 26.49 24.22 -1.59
C ASP A 422 27.08 22.97 -0.92
N PRO A 423 26.89 21.76 -1.50
CA PRO A 423 27.44 20.52 -0.93
C PRO A 423 28.97 20.49 -0.81
N ASP A 424 29.72 21.38 -1.47
CA ASP A 424 31.18 21.50 -1.26
C ASP A 424 31.55 22.30 -0.01
N GLY A 425 30.65 23.15 0.47
CA GLY A 425 30.89 24.07 1.60
C GLY A 425 30.15 23.68 2.88
N VAL A 426 29.12 22.85 2.78
CA VAL A 426 28.31 22.38 3.91
C VAL A 426 28.63 20.93 4.23
N SER A 427 28.74 20.62 5.53
CA SER A 427 28.86 19.24 6.01
C SER A 427 27.61 18.45 5.63
N CYS A 428 27.75 17.51 4.69
CA CYS A 428 26.67 16.68 4.22
C CYS A 428 27.16 15.33 3.65
N ALA A 429 26.27 14.33 3.63
CA ALA A 429 26.56 13.05 3.01
C ALA A 429 25.29 12.29 2.61
N PHE A 430 25.34 11.63 1.46
CA PHE A 430 24.41 10.59 1.07
C PHE A 430 24.71 9.29 1.84
N ILE A 431 23.68 8.76 2.50
CA ILE A 431 23.78 7.63 3.42
C ILE A 431 23.33 6.32 2.75
N GLU A 432 22.21 6.36 2.03
CA GLU A 432 21.66 5.24 1.27
C GLU A 432 20.81 5.73 0.08
N ALA A 433 20.60 4.84 -0.89
CA ALA A 433 19.65 5.02 -1.97
C ALA A 433 18.79 3.74 -2.07
N ASN A 434 17.48 3.90 -2.30
CA ASN A 434 16.53 2.78 -2.34
C ASN A 434 15.64 2.88 -3.58
N THR A 435 15.44 1.79 -4.32
CA THR A 435 14.56 1.76 -5.50
C THR A 435 13.07 1.72 -5.16
N THR A 436 12.72 1.55 -3.88
CA THR A 436 11.37 1.78 -3.36
C THR A 436 11.40 2.99 -2.43
N PRO A 437 11.18 4.23 -2.95
CA PRO A 437 11.47 5.47 -2.23
C PRO A 437 10.74 5.65 -0.89
N GLY A 438 9.66 4.91 -0.64
CA GLY A 438 8.87 5.02 0.58
C GLY A 438 7.98 6.27 0.54
N ILE A 439 7.22 6.45 -0.56
CA ILE A 439 6.38 7.65 -0.79
C ILE A 439 5.32 7.90 0.29
N VAL A 440 5.06 6.89 1.13
CA VAL A 440 4.28 7.05 2.37
C VAL A 440 4.84 8.15 3.27
N ALA A 441 6.16 8.39 3.26
CA ALA A 441 6.77 9.48 4.00
C ALA A 441 6.33 10.86 3.49
N ALA A 442 6.14 11.03 2.18
CA ALA A 442 5.60 12.26 1.62
C ALA A 442 4.15 12.48 2.07
N VAL A 443 3.33 11.42 2.04
CA VAL A 443 1.94 11.47 2.53
C VAL A 443 1.90 11.79 4.03
N SER A 444 2.74 11.17 4.85
CA SER A 444 2.89 11.50 6.27
C SER A 444 3.26 12.98 6.49
N ALA A 445 4.07 13.54 5.59
CA ALA A 445 4.59 14.91 5.65
C ALA A 445 3.65 15.98 5.08
N GLY A 446 2.45 15.62 4.64
CA GLY A 446 1.44 16.58 4.19
C GLY A 446 0.95 16.40 2.75
N TRP A 447 1.67 15.65 1.91
CA TRP A 447 1.36 15.50 0.49
C TRP A 447 0.02 14.81 0.25
N ASP A 448 -0.63 15.18 -0.85
CA ASP A 448 -1.84 14.52 -1.33
C ASP A 448 -1.49 13.10 -1.82
N PRO A 449 -2.18 12.05 -1.31
CA PRO A 449 -1.95 10.66 -1.70
C PRO A 449 -2.07 10.40 -3.21
N ASP A 450 -3.08 11.00 -3.85
CA ASP A 450 -3.34 10.75 -5.26
C ASP A 450 -2.34 11.51 -6.15
N GLU A 451 -1.95 12.72 -5.77
CA GLU A 451 -0.92 13.49 -6.46
C GLU A 451 0.42 12.74 -6.51
N ILE A 452 0.95 12.30 -5.36
CA ILE A 452 2.23 11.57 -5.34
C ILE A 452 2.11 10.23 -6.08
N GLY A 453 0.96 9.55 -5.98
CA GLY A 453 0.70 8.32 -6.71
C GLY A 453 0.68 8.53 -8.23
N ARG A 454 0.06 9.62 -8.72
CA ARG A 454 0.06 9.98 -10.15
C ARG A 454 1.45 10.33 -10.66
N ILE A 455 2.27 11.01 -9.86
CA ILE A 455 3.65 11.33 -10.24
C ILE A 455 4.46 10.05 -10.44
N VAL A 456 4.31 9.06 -9.55
CA VAL A 456 5.00 7.76 -9.66
C VAL A 456 4.48 6.94 -10.83
N LEU A 457 3.15 6.84 -11.02
CA LEU A 457 2.58 6.13 -12.17
C LEU A 457 3.04 6.73 -13.51
N GLY A 458 3.16 8.06 -13.56
CA GLY A 458 3.51 8.78 -14.77
C GLY A 458 2.42 8.69 -15.84
N PRO A 459 2.69 9.23 -17.04
CA PRO A 459 1.71 9.35 -18.12
C PRO A 459 1.58 8.09 -18.99
N ASP A 460 2.41 7.07 -18.78
CA ASP A 460 2.53 5.93 -19.70
C ASP A 460 1.43 4.88 -19.48
N ALA A 461 0.91 4.77 -18.25
CA ALA A 461 -0.18 3.87 -17.93
C ALA A 461 -1.49 4.38 -18.53
N LYS A 462 -2.07 3.63 -19.47
CA LYS A 462 -3.32 3.99 -20.17
C LYS A 462 -4.18 2.76 -20.44
N ARG A 463 -5.45 2.98 -20.75
CA ARG A 463 -6.31 1.96 -21.36
C ARG A 463 -5.95 1.74 -22.83
N VAL A 464 -6.42 0.63 -23.37
CA VAL A 464 -6.50 0.40 -24.81
C VAL A 464 -7.97 0.49 -25.23
N PRO A 465 -8.28 0.85 -26.49
CA PRO A 465 -9.65 0.78 -26.98
C PRO A 465 -10.26 -0.60 -26.70
N THR A 466 -11.38 -0.62 -25.99
CA THR A 466 -12.03 -1.81 -25.47
C THR A 466 -13.46 -1.89 -25.98
N THR A 467 -13.79 -2.99 -26.64
CA THR A 467 -15.14 -3.32 -27.10
C THR A 467 -15.67 -4.54 -26.37
N VAL A 468 -16.92 -4.49 -25.91
CA VAL A 468 -17.63 -5.67 -25.36
C VAL A 468 -18.80 -6.02 -26.28
N ILE A 469 -18.83 -7.26 -26.74
CA ILE A 469 -19.92 -7.83 -27.55
C ILE A 469 -20.66 -8.86 -26.71
N LEU A 470 -21.91 -8.54 -26.36
CA LEU A 470 -22.78 -9.44 -25.62
C LEU A 470 -23.68 -10.21 -26.59
N SER A 471 -23.70 -11.53 -26.44
CA SER A 471 -24.57 -12.41 -27.23
C SER A 471 -25.09 -13.56 -26.38
N LYS A 472 -25.93 -14.44 -26.96
CA LYS A 472 -26.41 -15.63 -26.24
C LYS A 472 -25.30 -16.62 -25.91
N SER A 473 -24.33 -16.81 -26.81
CA SER A 473 -23.28 -17.82 -26.67
C SER A 473 -21.94 -17.26 -26.17
N GLY A 474 -21.72 -15.94 -26.26
CA GLY A 474 -20.41 -15.34 -25.99
C GLY A 474 -19.31 -15.82 -26.95
N SER A 475 -19.67 -16.36 -28.11
CA SER A 475 -18.73 -16.97 -29.05
C SER A 475 -18.08 -15.94 -29.97
N SER A 476 -16.76 -16.07 -30.16
CA SER A 476 -15.98 -15.28 -31.11
C SER A 476 -15.64 -16.01 -32.42
N GLN A 477 -16.22 -17.21 -32.67
CA GLN A 477 -15.77 -18.12 -33.74
C GLN A 477 -15.72 -17.53 -35.15
N THR A 478 -16.57 -16.55 -35.47
CA THR A 478 -16.65 -15.92 -36.79
C THR A 478 -15.92 -14.59 -36.86
N TYR A 479 -15.38 -14.10 -35.75
CA TYR A 479 -14.72 -12.82 -35.68
C TYR A 479 -13.26 -12.93 -36.14
N GLN A 480 -12.83 -12.00 -36.98
CA GLN A 480 -11.46 -11.91 -37.46
C GLN A 480 -10.76 -10.79 -36.70
N ALA A 481 -9.75 -11.15 -35.91
CA ALA A 481 -8.95 -10.16 -35.19
C ALA A 481 -8.11 -9.33 -36.16
N GLU A 482 -8.08 -8.03 -35.94
CA GLU A 482 -7.13 -7.15 -36.59
C GLU A 482 -5.72 -7.26 -35.97
N ASP A 483 -4.73 -6.64 -36.62
CA ASP A 483 -3.39 -6.57 -36.05
C ASP A 483 -3.37 -5.71 -34.77
N GLY A 484 -2.73 -6.24 -33.73
CA GLY A 484 -2.71 -5.66 -32.39
C GLY A 484 -4.00 -5.87 -31.59
N GLU A 485 -5.02 -6.55 -32.13
CA GLU A 485 -6.29 -6.80 -31.44
C GLU A 485 -6.27 -8.13 -30.70
N ALA A 486 -6.60 -8.10 -29.40
CA ALA A 486 -6.92 -9.29 -28.62
C ALA A 486 -8.43 -9.53 -28.61
N VAL A 487 -8.85 -10.66 -29.19
CA VAL A 487 -10.22 -11.15 -29.15
C VAL A 487 -10.34 -12.18 -28.03
N VAL A 488 -11.10 -11.86 -27.01
CA VAL A 488 -11.21 -12.65 -25.78
C VAL A 488 -12.61 -13.25 -25.66
N SER A 489 -12.69 -14.53 -25.30
CA SER A 489 -13.94 -15.20 -24.91
C SER A 489 -13.67 -16.23 -23.81
N SER A 490 -14.71 -16.93 -23.36
CA SER A 490 -14.57 -18.09 -22.46
C SER A 490 -13.67 -19.20 -23.01
N SER A 491 -13.51 -19.26 -24.34
CA SER A 491 -12.67 -20.26 -25.01
C SER A 491 -11.17 -19.90 -25.03
N GLY A 492 -10.81 -18.65 -24.68
CA GLY A 492 -9.42 -18.18 -24.62
C GLY A 492 -9.21 -16.83 -25.29
N ILE A 493 -7.96 -16.58 -25.71
CA ILE A 493 -7.52 -15.33 -26.34
C ILE A 493 -7.05 -15.64 -27.75
N ILE A 494 -7.50 -14.87 -28.73
CA ILE A 494 -6.92 -14.82 -30.07
C ILE A 494 -6.24 -13.46 -30.19
N LEU A 495 -4.92 -13.45 -30.32
CA LEU A 495 -4.14 -12.24 -30.56
C LEU A 495 -3.56 -12.33 -31.97
N ASN A 496 -3.97 -11.41 -32.85
CA ASN A 496 -3.74 -11.49 -34.29
C ASN A 496 -4.28 -12.83 -34.84
N THR A 497 -3.40 -13.76 -35.22
CA THR A 497 -3.79 -15.10 -35.71
C THR A 497 -3.44 -16.22 -34.73
N ILE A 498 -2.93 -15.88 -33.54
CA ILE A 498 -2.38 -16.85 -32.59
C ILE A 498 -3.39 -17.06 -31.46
N ASN A 499 -3.76 -18.32 -31.26
CA ASN A 499 -4.57 -18.71 -30.10
C ASN A 499 -3.67 -18.88 -28.87
N ILE A 500 -3.93 -18.09 -27.85
CA ILE A 500 -3.27 -18.13 -26.55
C ILE A 500 -4.27 -18.73 -25.55
N ARG A 501 -3.94 -19.92 -25.04
CA ARG A 501 -4.72 -20.52 -23.96
C ARG A 501 -4.38 -19.84 -22.65
N PRO A 502 -5.37 -19.41 -21.87
CA PRO A 502 -5.10 -18.86 -20.55
C PRO A 502 -4.62 -19.96 -19.60
N VAL A 503 -3.51 -19.68 -18.91
CA VAL A 503 -2.89 -20.58 -17.93
C VAL A 503 -2.61 -19.78 -16.66
N GLY A 504 -2.89 -20.35 -15.49
CA GLY A 504 -2.47 -19.81 -14.20
C GLY A 504 -3.45 -18.84 -13.52
N HIS A 505 -4.30 -18.12 -14.25
CA HIS A 505 -5.39 -17.36 -13.64
C HIS A 505 -6.59 -18.27 -13.35
N GLN A 506 -7.04 -18.29 -12.10
CA GLN A 506 -8.23 -19.02 -11.65
C GLN A 506 -9.43 -18.06 -11.62
N GLY A 507 -10.61 -18.57 -11.99
CA GLY A 507 -11.88 -17.86 -11.89
C GLY A 507 -12.32 -17.11 -13.16
N PRO A 508 -13.49 -16.47 -13.11
CA PRO A 508 -14.07 -15.73 -14.23
C PRO A 508 -13.15 -14.64 -14.77
N TRP A 509 -13.26 -14.37 -16.07
CA TRP A 509 -12.52 -13.32 -16.79
C TRP A 509 -10.99 -13.46 -16.74
N ALA A 510 -10.47 -14.66 -16.48
CA ALA A 510 -9.04 -14.95 -16.49
C ALA A 510 -8.36 -14.57 -17.82
N ALA A 511 -9.01 -14.88 -18.95
CA ALA A 511 -8.52 -14.53 -20.28
C ALA A 511 -8.47 -13.00 -20.50
N VAL A 512 -9.45 -12.26 -19.95
CA VAL A 512 -9.49 -10.80 -20.02
C VAL A 512 -8.31 -10.20 -19.25
N ARG A 513 -8.10 -10.62 -17.99
CA ARG A 513 -6.97 -10.13 -17.17
C ARG A 513 -5.61 -10.41 -17.81
N GLN A 514 -5.47 -11.55 -18.46
CA GLN A 514 -4.24 -11.87 -19.20
C GLN A 514 -4.08 -10.98 -20.43
N ALA A 515 -5.14 -10.70 -21.19
CA ALA A 515 -5.07 -9.77 -22.32
C ALA A 515 -4.76 -8.34 -21.87
N GLU A 516 -5.35 -7.87 -20.77
CA GLU A 516 -5.10 -6.54 -20.19
C GLU A 516 -3.65 -6.33 -19.74
N THR A 517 -2.90 -7.40 -19.49
CA THR A 517 -1.49 -7.30 -19.07
C THR A 517 -0.51 -7.71 -20.17
N HIS A 518 -1.02 -8.09 -21.34
CA HIS A 518 -0.20 -8.56 -22.45
C HIS A 518 0.24 -7.39 -23.34
N LYS A 519 1.57 -7.19 -23.44
CA LYS A 519 2.17 -6.03 -24.13
C LYS A 519 1.92 -5.94 -25.63
N GLY A 520 1.55 -7.05 -26.27
CA GLY A 520 1.15 -7.06 -27.69
C GLY A 520 -0.29 -6.63 -27.96
N VAL A 521 -1.07 -6.28 -26.94
CA VAL A 521 -2.49 -5.90 -27.09
C VAL A 521 -2.59 -4.39 -27.22
N GLU A 522 -2.97 -3.92 -28.40
CA GLU A 522 -3.23 -2.50 -28.68
C GLU A 522 -4.72 -2.16 -28.66
N ARG A 523 -5.59 -3.17 -28.84
CA ARG A 523 -7.06 -3.09 -28.75
C ARG A 523 -7.61 -4.37 -28.15
N LEU A 524 -8.71 -4.28 -27.40
CA LEU A 524 -9.33 -5.41 -26.70
C LEU A 524 -10.78 -5.58 -27.13
N THR A 525 -11.15 -6.75 -27.63
CA THR A 525 -12.54 -7.09 -27.98
C THR A 525 -12.97 -8.31 -27.18
N ILE A 526 -13.94 -8.13 -26.28
CA ILE A 526 -14.39 -9.17 -25.35
C ILE A 526 -15.77 -9.66 -25.78
N PHE A 527 -15.86 -10.95 -26.08
CA PHE A 527 -17.12 -11.65 -26.26
C PHE A 527 -17.56 -12.27 -24.93
N ALA A 528 -18.76 -11.93 -24.49
CA ALA A 528 -19.35 -12.47 -23.28
C ALA A 528 -20.81 -12.87 -23.53
N SER A 529 -21.23 -13.93 -22.85
CA SER A 529 -22.64 -14.32 -22.83
C SER A 529 -23.42 -13.54 -21.77
N PHE A 530 -24.73 -13.43 -21.98
CA PHE A 530 -25.62 -12.87 -20.97
C PHE A 530 -25.52 -13.63 -19.62
N GLU A 531 -25.46 -14.96 -19.67
CA GLU A 531 -25.33 -15.81 -18.47
C GLU A 531 -24.05 -15.48 -17.69
N GLU A 532 -22.91 -15.35 -18.37
CA GLU A 532 -21.65 -14.97 -17.74
C GLU A 532 -21.72 -13.60 -17.07
N ILE A 533 -22.30 -12.59 -17.73
CA ILE A 533 -22.45 -11.26 -17.15
C ILE A 533 -23.33 -11.32 -15.90
N THR A 534 -24.48 -11.98 -15.96
CA THR A 534 -25.38 -12.07 -14.79
C THR A 534 -24.84 -12.90 -13.63
N THR A 535 -23.90 -13.82 -13.91
CA THR A 535 -23.29 -14.70 -12.91
C THR A 535 -22.02 -14.09 -12.32
N HIS A 536 -21.24 -13.37 -13.12
CA HIS A 536 -19.89 -12.93 -12.77
C HIS A 536 -19.68 -11.43 -12.82
N GLY A 537 -20.66 -10.64 -13.25
CA GLY A 537 -20.50 -9.21 -13.49
C GLY A 537 -19.76 -8.93 -14.79
N PHE A 538 -19.66 -7.66 -15.15
CA PHE A 538 -18.93 -7.24 -16.35
C PHE A 538 -17.42 -7.54 -16.24
N PRO A 539 -16.76 -7.90 -17.35
CA PRO A 539 -15.34 -8.28 -17.35
C PRO A 539 -14.38 -7.11 -17.10
N VAL A 540 -14.83 -5.88 -17.37
CA VAL A 540 -14.04 -4.65 -17.26
C VAL A 540 -14.90 -3.54 -16.65
N ASP A 541 -14.25 -2.54 -16.08
CA ASP A 541 -14.85 -1.39 -15.41
C ASP A 541 -15.17 -0.21 -16.35
N HIS A 542 -14.66 -0.23 -17.57
CA HIS A 542 -14.93 0.75 -18.62
C HIS A 542 -14.83 0.10 -20.01
N VAL A 543 -15.66 0.57 -20.95
CA VAL A 543 -15.77 0.08 -22.32
C VAL A 543 -15.95 1.28 -23.27
N ASP A 544 -15.16 1.37 -24.33
CA ASP A 544 -15.38 2.39 -25.36
C ASP A 544 -16.65 2.09 -26.17
N HIS A 545 -16.85 0.81 -26.53
CA HIS A 545 -18.02 0.36 -27.29
C HIS A 545 -18.66 -0.91 -26.72
N LEU A 546 -19.93 -0.85 -26.34
CA LEU A 546 -20.70 -2.02 -25.91
C LEU A 546 -21.81 -2.32 -26.92
N ARG A 547 -21.86 -3.56 -27.42
CA ARG A 547 -22.84 -4.01 -28.42
C ARG A 547 -23.66 -5.19 -27.89
N LEU A 548 -24.98 -5.10 -28.03
CA LEU A 548 -25.88 -6.23 -27.83
C LEU A 548 -26.16 -6.91 -29.18
N GLN A 549 -26.00 -8.24 -29.21
CA GLN A 549 -26.29 -9.07 -30.37
C GLN A 549 -27.29 -10.16 -29.99
N ASP A 550 -28.54 -9.97 -30.43
CA ASP A 550 -29.65 -10.91 -30.24
C ASP A 550 -29.93 -11.24 -28.76
N VAL A 551 -29.65 -10.29 -27.86
CA VAL A 551 -29.87 -10.40 -26.41
C VAL A 551 -30.45 -9.10 -25.85
N ASP A 552 -31.37 -9.23 -24.90
CA ASP A 552 -31.91 -8.13 -24.10
C ASP A 552 -31.42 -8.26 -22.66
N LEU A 553 -30.99 -7.15 -22.06
CA LEU A 553 -30.58 -7.11 -20.66
C LEU A 553 -31.75 -6.70 -19.76
N PRO A 554 -31.90 -7.30 -18.56
CA PRO A 554 -32.74 -6.74 -17.51
C PRO A 554 -32.33 -5.30 -17.20
N LYS A 555 -33.29 -4.47 -16.76
CA LYS A 555 -33.09 -3.03 -16.56
C LYS A 555 -31.87 -2.70 -15.69
N ASP A 556 -31.69 -3.41 -14.58
CA ASP A 556 -30.59 -3.15 -13.66
C ASP A 556 -29.21 -3.47 -14.25
N TRP A 557 -29.12 -4.48 -15.12
CA TRP A 557 -27.92 -4.77 -15.91
C TRP A 557 -27.72 -3.81 -17.08
N LEU A 558 -28.81 -3.33 -17.68
CA LEU A 558 -28.77 -2.28 -18.71
C LEU A 558 -28.22 -0.96 -18.13
N ASP A 559 -28.62 -0.62 -16.91
CA ASP A 559 -28.11 0.56 -16.19
C ASP A 559 -26.59 0.43 -15.95
N VAL A 560 -26.11 -0.76 -15.59
CA VAL A 560 -24.67 -1.04 -15.45
C VAL A 560 -23.96 -0.92 -16.80
N ALA A 561 -24.48 -1.55 -17.86
CA ALA A 561 -23.91 -1.50 -19.20
C ALA A 561 -23.78 -0.05 -19.71
N THR A 562 -24.81 0.77 -19.46
CA THR A 562 -24.82 2.19 -19.80
C THR A 562 -23.80 2.98 -18.98
N ALA A 563 -23.66 2.67 -17.68
CA ALA A 563 -22.74 3.39 -16.80
C ALA A 563 -21.26 3.16 -17.12
N ILE A 564 -20.91 2.00 -17.70
CA ILE A 564 -19.52 1.64 -18.00
C ILE A 564 -19.11 1.89 -19.45
N SER A 565 -20.05 2.30 -20.33
CA SER A 565 -19.77 2.43 -21.77
C SER A 565 -19.85 3.87 -22.28
N ASP A 566 -18.92 4.24 -23.17
CA ASP A 566 -18.96 5.54 -23.85
C ASP A 566 -19.96 5.53 -25.01
N CYS A 567 -20.06 4.40 -25.71
CA CYS A 567 -20.99 4.17 -26.81
C CYS A 567 -21.71 2.83 -26.62
N PHE A 568 -23.04 2.86 -26.69
CA PHE A 568 -23.88 1.69 -26.47
C PHE A 568 -24.85 1.46 -27.63
N ASP A 569 -24.61 0.38 -28.39
CA ASP A 569 -25.43 0.00 -29.55
C ASP A 569 -26.46 -1.07 -29.14
N HIS A 570 -27.72 -0.66 -29.05
CA HIS A 570 -28.85 -1.58 -28.90
C HIS A 570 -29.49 -1.83 -30.27
N LYS A 571 -28.99 -2.81 -31.03
CA LYS A 571 -29.75 -3.32 -32.18
C LYS A 571 -30.86 -4.23 -31.65
N SER A 572 -32.03 -3.65 -31.39
CA SER A 572 -33.24 -4.45 -31.18
C SER A 572 -33.48 -5.28 -32.43
N SER A 573 -33.49 -6.61 -32.29
CA SER A 573 -33.95 -7.54 -33.32
C SER A 573 -35.42 -7.22 -33.62
N GLY A 574 -35.64 -6.51 -34.73
CA GLY A 574 -36.96 -6.33 -35.34
C GLY A 574 -37.36 -7.53 -36.17
#